data_AF-A1K1T2-F1
#
_entry.id   AF-A1K1T2-F1
#
_cell.length_a   1.000
_cell.length_b   1.000
_cell.length_c   1.000
_cell.angle_alpha   90.00
_cell.angle_beta   90.00
_cell.angle_gamma   90.00
#
_symmetry.space_group_name_H-M   'P 1'
#
loop_
_entity.id
_entity.type
_entity.pdbx_description
1 polymer ?
#
loop_
_entity_poly.entity_id
_entity_poly.type
_entity_poly.pdbx_seq_one_letter_code
_entity_poly.pdbx_strand_id
1 'polypeptide(L)'
;MQRRLSILAGALAALVAASTLAEPPADMPRRKPGLWEMKTTLVELGGLTQMLQMCVGPNTDDILYQRGGKQGGCEQQTWRREGERSTFSAVCRIEGSLANLRGSFTGDFTTRYSGELYSTYNPPLQGMASMTMRQDSRWLGECQPGQKPGDIVRQGVGGIDLDAMMKGMQRR
;
A
#
# COMPACT_ATOMS: atom_id res chain seq x y z
N MET A 1 42.56 48.68 38.44
CA MET A 1 41.95 47.35 38.62
C MET A 1 41.59 46.79 37.24
N GLN A 2 42.46 45.94 36.68
CA GLN A 2 42.24 45.26 35.40
C GLN A 2 41.43 43.99 35.63
N ARG A 3 40.28 43.83 34.96
CA ARG A 3 39.56 42.55 34.89
C ARG A 3 39.68 41.99 33.49
N ARG A 4 40.42 40.89 33.40
CA ARG A 4 40.53 40.00 32.25
C ARG A 4 39.16 39.32 32.01
N LEU A 5 38.70 39.27 30.77
CA LEU A 5 37.74 38.25 30.34
C LEU A 5 38.30 37.57 29.09
N SER A 6 38.73 36.33 29.29
CA SER A 6 39.18 35.39 28.29
C SER A 6 38.01 35.01 27.38
N ILE A 7 38.17 35.19 26.07
CA ILE A 7 37.21 34.73 25.07
C ILE A 7 37.46 33.22 24.87
N LEU A 8 36.59 32.39 25.44
CA LEU A 8 36.50 30.96 25.15
C LEU A 8 35.81 30.80 23.78
N ALA A 9 36.58 30.39 22.77
CA ALA A 9 36.06 30.00 21.47
C ALA A 9 35.27 28.68 21.61
N GLY A 10 33.93 28.77 21.58
CA GLY A 10 33.04 27.62 21.57
C GLY A 10 33.00 26.98 20.17
N ALA A 11 33.51 25.76 20.05
CA ALA A 11 33.35 24.94 18.85
C ALA A 11 31.89 24.50 18.69
N LEU A 12 31.22 24.99 17.65
CA LEU A 12 29.87 24.57 17.27
C LEU A 12 29.96 23.23 16.52
N ALA A 13 29.79 22.11 17.22
CA ALA A 13 29.61 20.81 16.59
C ALA A 13 28.18 20.73 16.02
N ALA A 14 28.04 20.74 14.70
CA ALA A 14 26.76 20.53 14.02
C ALA A 14 26.36 19.05 14.16
N LEU A 15 25.36 18.76 15.01
CA LEU A 15 24.70 17.46 15.03
C LEU A 15 23.88 17.30 13.74
N VAL A 16 24.38 16.50 12.80
CA VAL A 16 23.58 15.98 11.69
C VAL A 16 22.63 14.94 12.30
N ALA A 17 21.35 15.31 12.46
CA ALA A 17 20.30 14.39 12.84
C ALA A 17 20.07 13.41 11.68
N ALA A 18 20.70 12.23 11.73
CA ALA A 18 20.37 11.13 10.85
C ALA A 18 18.95 10.67 11.15
N SER A 19 18.00 11.02 10.29
CA SER A 19 16.64 10.52 10.36
C SER A 19 16.66 9.04 10.00
N THR A 20 16.54 8.15 10.99
CA THR A 20 16.38 6.71 10.77
C THR A 20 15.00 6.48 10.17
N LEU A 21 14.93 6.30 8.85
CA LEU A 21 13.73 5.80 8.20
C LEU A 21 13.53 4.36 8.69
N ALA A 22 12.38 4.07 9.29
CA ALA A 22 12.02 2.71 9.69
C ALA A 22 12.13 1.77 8.49
N GLU A 23 12.96 0.73 8.61
CA GLU A 23 13.05 -0.30 7.61
C GLU A 23 11.74 -1.10 7.59
N PRO A 24 11.17 -1.36 6.40
CA PRO A 24 9.98 -2.20 6.32
C PRO A 24 10.33 -3.63 6.80
N PRO A 25 9.33 -4.40 7.30
CA PRO A 25 9.55 -5.75 7.81
C PRO A 25 10.32 -6.61 6.80
N ALA A 26 11.30 -7.38 7.27
CA ALA A 26 12.21 -8.15 6.40
C ALA A 26 11.48 -9.11 5.44
N ASP A 27 10.35 -9.69 5.90
CA ASP A 27 9.56 -10.65 5.12
C ASP A 27 8.55 -10.00 4.16
N MET A 28 8.47 -8.67 4.17
CA MET A 28 7.61 -7.94 3.23
C MET A 28 8.21 -8.02 1.82
N PRO A 29 7.44 -8.46 0.81
CA PRO A 29 7.93 -8.49 -0.55
C PRO A 29 8.17 -7.07 -1.05
N ARG A 30 9.29 -6.89 -1.76
CA ARG A 30 9.69 -5.60 -2.33
C ARG A 30 9.57 -5.67 -3.84
N ARG A 31 8.73 -4.80 -4.39
CA ARG A 31 8.60 -4.59 -5.81
C ARG A 31 9.83 -3.87 -6.34
N LYS A 32 10.33 -4.33 -7.48
CA LYS A 32 11.36 -3.61 -8.24
C LYS A 32 10.92 -2.16 -8.46
N PRO A 33 11.78 -1.16 -8.20
CA PRO A 33 11.46 0.23 -8.50
C PRO A 33 11.08 0.43 -9.97
N GLY A 34 10.13 1.32 -10.23
CA GLY A 34 9.61 1.62 -11.57
C GLY A 34 8.08 1.67 -11.61
N LEU A 35 7.55 1.79 -12.82
CA LEU A 35 6.12 1.86 -13.08
C LEU A 35 5.51 0.46 -13.03
N TRP A 36 4.49 0.28 -12.20
CA TRP A 36 3.71 -0.95 -12.09
C TRP A 36 2.29 -0.71 -12.55
N GLU A 37 1.76 -1.62 -13.36
CA GLU A 37 0.32 -1.71 -13.61
C GLU A 37 -0.28 -2.76 -12.68
N MET A 38 -1.41 -2.42 -12.05
CA MET A 38 -2.18 -3.28 -11.17
C MET A 38 -3.63 -3.32 -11.64
N LYS A 39 -4.10 -4.53 -11.92
CA LYS A 39 -5.50 -4.87 -12.09
C LYS A 39 -6.03 -5.36 -10.76
N THR A 40 -7.06 -4.70 -10.23
CA THR A 40 -7.69 -5.08 -8.97
C THR A 40 -9.17 -5.38 -9.20
N THR A 41 -9.61 -6.58 -8.88
CA THR A 41 -11.01 -7.03 -8.98
C THR A 41 -11.64 -7.04 -7.58
N LEU A 42 -12.77 -6.35 -7.42
CA LEU A 42 -13.57 -6.27 -6.20
C LEU A 42 -14.69 -7.32 -6.28
N VAL A 43 -14.55 -8.43 -5.55
CA VAL A 43 -15.39 -9.61 -5.74
C VAL A 43 -16.85 -9.34 -5.34
N GLU A 44 -17.06 -8.73 -4.18
CA GLU A 44 -18.39 -8.44 -3.62
C GLU A 44 -19.10 -7.31 -4.35
N LEU A 45 -18.40 -6.54 -5.18
CA LEU A 45 -18.97 -5.52 -6.07
C LEU A 45 -19.14 -6.04 -7.50
N GLY A 46 -19.60 -7.29 -7.64
CA GLY A 46 -19.90 -7.90 -8.93
C GLY A 46 -18.68 -8.10 -9.82
N GLY A 47 -17.47 -8.18 -9.25
CA GLY A 47 -16.23 -8.31 -10.02
C GLY A 47 -15.75 -7.00 -10.66
N LEU A 48 -16.20 -5.85 -10.15
CA LEU A 48 -15.72 -4.55 -10.60
C LEU A 48 -14.20 -4.51 -10.62
N THR A 49 -13.64 -4.23 -11.79
CA THR A 49 -12.21 -4.22 -12.02
C THR A 49 -11.69 -2.78 -12.12
N GLN A 50 -10.65 -2.47 -11.38
CA GLN A 50 -9.95 -1.20 -11.44
C GLN A 50 -8.56 -1.43 -12.00
N MET A 51 -8.20 -0.64 -13.02
CA MET A 51 -6.84 -0.59 -13.55
C MET A 51 -6.17 0.68 -13.06
N LEU A 52 -4.98 0.53 -12.49
CA LEU A 52 -4.17 1.66 -12.08
C LEU A 52 -2.70 1.39 -12.35
N GLN A 53 -1.95 2.46 -12.50
CA GLN A 53 -0.50 2.44 -12.55
C GLN A 53 0.07 3.20 -11.36
N MET A 54 1.16 2.71 -10.79
CA MET A 54 1.85 3.36 -9.67
C MET A 54 3.35 3.39 -9.92
N CYS A 55 3.97 4.53 -9.69
CA CYS A 55 5.41 4.63 -9.62
C CYS A 55 5.89 4.12 -8.26
N VAL A 56 6.58 2.98 -8.24
CA VAL A 56 7.22 2.43 -7.05
C VAL A 56 8.65 2.96 -6.97
N GLY A 57 8.99 3.68 -5.90
CA GLY A 57 10.35 4.16 -5.67
C GLY A 57 11.15 3.30 -4.69
N PRO A 58 12.46 3.57 -4.58
CA PRO A 58 13.32 2.93 -3.59
C PRO A 58 12.84 3.27 -2.18
N ASN A 59 12.61 2.24 -1.35
CA ASN A 59 12.18 2.37 0.06
C ASN A 59 10.82 3.07 0.28
N THR A 60 10.05 3.29 -0.78
CA THR A 60 8.67 3.80 -0.69
C THR A 60 7.64 2.70 -0.95
N ASP A 61 8.09 1.49 -1.28
CA ASP A 61 7.20 0.41 -1.63
C ASP A 61 6.40 -0.06 -0.41
N ASP A 62 5.10 0.17 -0.50
CA ASP A 62 4.11 -0.42 0.37
C ASP A 62 3.05 -1.09 -0.51
N ILE A 63 3.05 -2.41 -0.57
CA ILE A 63 2.07 -3.16 -1.36
C ILE A 63 0.64 -2.95 -0.84
N LEU A 64 0.50 -2.48 0.40
CA LEU A 64 -0.77 -2.13 1.03
C LEU A 64 -1.10 -0.63 0.88
N TYR A 65 -0.29 0.14 0.16
CA TYR A 65 -0.44 1.60 0.07
C TYR A 65 -1.86 2.04 -0.31
N GLN A 66 -2.50 1.31 -1.22
CA GLN A 66 -3.86 1.58 -1.69
C GLN A 66 -4.96 1.35 -0.65
N ARG A 67 -4.62 0.79 0.52
CA ARG A 67 -5.54 0.45 1.60
C ARG A 67 -5.36 1.34 2.84
N GLY A 68 -4.51 2.38 2.74
CA GLY A 68 -4.24 3.33 3.82
C GLY A 68 -2.75 3.57 4.09
N GLY A 69 -1.89 3.45 3.06
CA GLY A 69 -0.43 3.46 3.17
C GLY A 69 0.16 4.53 4.08
N LYS A 70 1.25 4.16 4.78
CA LYS A 70 2.10 4.90 5.75
C LYS A 70 1.40 5.75 6.85
N GLN A 71 0.11 6.05 6.76
CA GLN A 71 -0.62 7.03 7.59
C GLN A 71 -1.88 6.44 8.25
N GLY A 72 -2.30 5.22 7.90
CA GLY A 72 -3.65 4.71 8.16
C GLY A 72 -3.84 3.76 9.35
N GLY A 73 -3.16 3.97 10.49
CA GLY A 73 -3.54 3.31 11.76
C GLY A 73 -3.63 1.78 11.72
N CYS A 74 -2.73 1.12 10.98
CA CYS A 74 -2.62 -0.34 10.96
C CYS A 74 -1.67 -0.82 12.05
N GLU A 75 -2.16 -1.72 12.90
CA GLU A 75 -1.43 -2.38 13.98
C GLU A 75 -1.30 -3.87 13.69
N GLN A 76 -0.44 -4.55 14.46
CA GLN A 76 -0.27 -6.01 14.42
C GLN A 76 0.08 -6.54 13.02
N GLN A 77 0.85 -5.75 12.26
CA GLN A 77 1.30 -6.12 10.94
C GLN A 77 2.25 -7.31 11.04
N THR A 78 1.88 -8.41 10.40
CA THR A 78 2.70 -9.62 10.30
C THR A 78 2.89 -9.95 8.84
N TRP A 79 4.15 -10.13 8.44
CA TRP A 79 4.54 -10.66 7.14
C TRP A 79 5.19 -12.03 7.32
N ARG A 80 4.98 -12.93 6.37
CA ARG A 80 5.73 -14.18 6.23
C ARG A 80 6.03 -14.44 4.77
N ARG A 81 7.25 -14.91 4.48
CA ARG A 81 7.70 -15.25 3.13
C ARG A 81 8.12 -16.72 3.08
N GLU A 82 7.58 -17.45 2.11
CA GLU A 82 7.88 -18.86 1.85
C GLU A 82 8.08 -19.05 0.34
N GLY A 83 9.33 -19.13 -0.11
CA GLY A 83 9.64 -19.18 -1.54
C GLY A 83 9.07 -17.97 -2.27
N GLU A 84 8.25 -18.20 -3.29
CA GLU A 84 7.58 -17.13 -4.07
C GLU A 84 6.31 -16.57 -3.41
N ARG A 85 5.86 -17.12 -2.28
CA ARG A 85 4.63 -16.73 -1.59
C ARG A 85 4.92 -15.79 -0.43
N SER A 86 4.17 -14.70 -0.34
CA SER A 86 4.15 -13.77 0.79
C SER A 86 2.75 -13.74 1.39
N THR A 87 2.64 -13.91 2.70
CA THR A 87 1.37 -13.71 3.42
C THR A 87 1.46 -12.54 4.36
N PHE A 88 0.31 -11.92 4.60
CA PHE A 88 0.20 -10.73 5.41
C PHE A 88 -1.06 -10.78 6.28
N SER A 89 -0.98 -10.23 7.48
CA SER A 89 -2.15 -9.85 8.26
C SER A 89 -1.94 -8.54 8.99
N ALA A 90 -3.00 -7.76 9.16
CA ALA A 90 -2.99 -6.59 10.04
C ALA A 90 -4.40 -6.27 10.54
N VAL A 91 -4.46 -5.40 11.54
CA VAL A 91 -5.70 -4.77 11.99
C VAL A 91 -5.57 -3.28 11.73
N CYS A 92 -6.41 -2.72 10.86
CA CYS A 92 -6.37 -1.31 10.48
C CYS A 92 -7.61 -0.58 10.96
N ARG A 93 -7.47 0.69 11.31
CA ARG A 93 -8.63 1.57 11.55
C ARG A 93 -8.92 2.38 10.28
N ILE A 94 -10.03 2.11 9.62
CA ILE A 94 -10.43 2.71 8.34
C ILE A 94 -11.80 3.35 8.51
N GLU A 95 -11.90 4.67 8.35
CA GLU A 95 -13.17 5.43 8.43
C GLU A 95 -14.02 5.07 9.67
N GLY A 96 -13.36 4.88 10.83
CA GLY A 96 -14.03 4.50 12.09
C GLY A 96 -14.34 3.01 12.25
N SER A 97 -14.13 2.19 11.22
CA SER A 97 -14.24 0.74 11.26
C SER A 97 -12.92 0.07 11.61
N LEU A 98 -12.98 -1.00 12.41
CA LEU A 98 -11.87 -1.94 12.57
C LEU A 98 -11.87 -2.92 11.41
N ALA A 99 -10.82 -2.84 10.59
CA ALA A 99 -10.59 -3.65 9.42
C ALA A 99 -9.57 -4.77 9.72
N ASN A 100 -9.97 -6.03 9.72
CA ASN A 100 -9.02 -7.15 9.80
C ASN A 100 -8.63 -7.60 8.40
N LEU A 101 -7.34 -7.48 8.08
CA LEU A 101 -6.79 -7.79 6.77
C LEU A 101 -6.05 -9.12 6.80
N ARG A 102 -6.25 -9.93 5.75
CA ARG A 102 -5.44 -11.12 5.45
C ARG A 102 -5.10 -11.15 3.97
N GLY A 103 -3.82 -11.12 3.64
CA GLY A 103 -3.31 -11.12 2.27
C GLY A 103 -2.47 -12.36 1.95
N SER A 104 -2.55 -12.79 0.70
CA SER A 104 -1.63 -13.75 0.12
C SER A 104 -1.22 -13.27 -1.26
N PHE A 105 0.08 -13.16 -1.50
CA PHE A 105 0.66 -12.73 -2.75
C PHE A 105 1.67 -13.76 -3.24
N THR A 106 1.81 -13.90 -4.54
CA THR A 106 2.77 -14.81 -5.17
C THR A 106 3.41 -14.13 -6.37
N GLY A 107 4.73 -14.25 -6.48
CA GLY A 107 5.48 -13.76 -7.63
C GLY A 107 6.94 -13.47 -7.33
N ASP A 108 7.63 -13.02 -8.38
CA ASP A 108 9.01 -12.57 -8.31
C ASP A 108 9.14 -11.12 -7.80
N PHE A 109 8.05 -10.35 -7.83
CA PHE A 109 7.99 -8.92 -7.50
C PHE A 109 9.00 -8.06 -8.29
N THR A 110 9.57 -8.59 -9.37
CA THR A 110 10.49 -7.86 -10.26
C THR A 110 9.92 -7.68 -11.66
N THR A 111 9.05 -8.59 -12.08
CA THR A 111 8.32 -8.55 -13.35
C THR A 111 6.83 -8.65 -13.14
N ARG A 112 6.38 -9.48 -12.18
CA ARG A 112 4.96 -9.71 -11.89
C ARG A 112 4.71 -10.19 -10.48
N TYR A 113 3.49 -9.97 -10.02
CA TYR A 113 2.92 -10.68 -8.87
C TYR A 113 1.40 -10.70 -8.99
N SER A 114 0.78 -11.68 -8.35
CA SER A 114 -0.67 -11.73 -8.15
C SER A 114 -0.99 -12.04 -6.70
N GLY A 115 -2.23 -11.83 -6.28
CA GLY A 115 -2.63 -12.12 -4.93
C GLY A 115 -4.09 -11.86 -4.64
N GLU A 116 -4.47 -12.22 -3.43
CA GLU A 116 -5.79 -11.95 -2.86
C GLU A 116 -5.62 -11.27 -1.50
N LEU A 117 -6.48 -10.29 -1.23
CA LEU A 117 -6.58 -9.60 0.03
C LEU A 117 -8.03 -9.66 0.50
N TYR A 118 -8.25 -10.34 1.63
CA TYR A 118 -9.53 -10.41 2.31
C TYR A 118 -9.55 -9.45 3.50
N SER A 119 -10.65 -8.70 3.61
CA SER A 119 -10.87 -7.70 4.66
C SER A 119 -12.22 -7.93 5.32
N THR A 120 -12.30 -7.83 6.65
CA THR A 120 -13.57 -7.74 7.39
C THR A 120 -13.65 -6.42 8.14
N TYR A 121 -14.85 -5.87 8.30
CA TYR A 121 -15.09 -4.53 8.84
C TYR A 121 -16.09 -4.58 10.01
N ASN A 122 -15.75 -3.92 11.12
CA ASN A 122 -16.64 -3.76 12.27
C ASN A 122 -16.52 -2.34 12.88
N PRO A 123 -17.58 -1.49 12.84
CA PRO A 123 -18.85 -1.71 12.14
C PRO A 123 -18.67 -1.84 10.61
N PRO A 124 -19.68 -2.34 9.87
CA PRO A 124 -19.62 -2.44 8.41
C PRO A 124 -19.22 -1.12 7.75
N LEU A 125 -18.22 -1.16 6.88
CA LEU A 125 -17.71 0.00 6.16
C LEU A 125 -18.59 0.25 4.94
N GLN A 126 -19.26 1.40 4.88
CA GLN A 126 -20.19 1.75 3.79
C GLN A 126 -21.24 0.65 3.52
N GLY A 127 -21.71 -0.02 4.58
CA GLY A 127 -22.68 -1.11 4.51
C GLY A 127 -22.09 -2.49 4.16
N MET A 128 -20.77 -2.61 3.98
CA MET A 128 -20.10 -3.89 3.70
C MET A 128 -19.38 -4.42 4.95
N ALA A 129 -19.69 -5.66 5.33
CA ALA A 129 -19.03 -6.35 6.44
C ALA A 129 -17.69 -6.99 6.03
N SER A 130 -17.47 -7.21 4.74
CA SER A 130 -16.23 -7.76 4.20
C SER A 130 -16.01 -7.35 2.74
N MET A 131 -14.77 -7.53 2.28
CA MET A 131 -14.35 -7.30 0.90
C MET A 131 -13.18 -8.23 0.57
N THR A 132 -13.23 -8.82 -0.62
CA THR A 132 -12.19 -9.61 -1.25
C THR A 132 -11.70 -8.89 -2.48
N MET A 133 -10.39 -8.69 -2.54
CA MET A 133 -9.70 -8.05 -3.65
C MET A 133 -8.73 -9.02 -4.26
N ARG A 134 -8.90 -9.30 -5.55
CA ARG A 134 -7.92 -10.03 -6.34
C ARG A 134 -7.08 -9.06 -7.13
N GLN A 135 -5.77 -9.25 -7.11
CA GLN A 135 -4.83 -8.35 -7.75
C GLN A 135 -3.92 -9.12 -8.69
N ASP A 136 -3.75 -8.59 -9.90
CA ASP A 136 -2.74 -9.02 -10.88
C ASP A 136 -1.90 -7.82 -11.26
N SER A 137 -0.58 -7.95 -11.23
CA SER A 137 0.32 -6.82 -11.40
C SER A 137 1.52 -7.15 -12.28
N ARG A 138 1.96 -6.15 -13.05
CA ARG A 138 3.13 -6.26 -13.94
C ARG A 138 3.99 -4.99 -13.90
N TRP A 139 5.30 -5.18 -14.00
CA TRP A 139 6.26 -4.08 -14.14
C TRP A 139 6.28 -3.61 -15.60
N LEU A 140 6.14 -2.31 -15.82
CA LEU A 140 6.06 -1.69 -17.14
C LEU A 140 7.37 -1.07 -17.61
N GLY A 141 8.25 -0.72 -16.68
CA GLY A 141 9.43 0.08 -16.99
C GLY A 141 9.82 1.00 -15.85
N GLU A 142 10.65 1.98 -16.18
CA GLU A 142 10.90 3.11 -15.29
C GLU A 142 9.63 3.97 -15.11
N CYS A 143 9.59 4.76 -14.04
CA CYS A 143 8.51 5.73 -13.88
C CYS A 143 8.51 6.77 -14.99
N GLN A 144 7.34 7.30 -15.34
CA GLN A 144 7.24 8.32 -16.39
C GLN A 144 7.92 9.63 -15.95
N PRO A 145 8.42 10.46 -16.89
CA PRO A 145 8.99 11.76 -16.57
C PRO A 145 8.05 12.60 -15.69
N GLY A 146 8.57 13.10 -14.57
CA GLY A 146 7.81 13.90 -13.60
C GLY A 146 7.04 13.11 -12.54
N GLN A 147 6.93 11.78 -12.65
CA GLN A 147 6.34 10.97 -11.58
C GLN A 147 7.27 10.85 -10.38
N LYS A 148 6.70 10.99 -9.19
CA LYS A 148 7.35 10.75 -7.90
C LYS A 148 6.97 9.36 -7.39
N PRO A 149 7.83 8.75 -6.56
CA PRO A 149 7.48 7.54 -5.82
C PRO A 149 6.14 7.68 -5.07
N GLY A 150 5.23 6.74 -5.31
CA GLY A 150 3.87 6.74 -4.77
C GLY A 150 2.82 7.39 -5.66
N ASP A 151 3.21 8.07 -6.75
CA ASP A 151 2.24 8.64 -7.69
C ASP A 151 1.40 7.53 -8.33
N ILE A 152 0.08 7.72 -8.33
CA ILE A 152 -0.91 6.80 -8.89
C ILE A 152 -1.62 7.47 -10.06
N VAL A 153 -1.70 6.75 -11.18
CA VAL A 153 -2.54 7.10 -12.33
C VAL A 153 -3.63 6.06 -12.47
N ARG A 154 -4.90 6.47 -12.35
CA ARG A 154 -6.05 5.58 -12.54
C ARG A 154 -6.38 5.50 -14.03
N GLN A 155 -6.26 4.30 -14.61
CA GLN A 155 -6.44 4.06 -16.04
C GLN A 155 -7.91 3.72 -16.41
N GLY A 156 -8.81 3.69 -15.43
CA GLY A 156 -10.25 3.53 -15.62
C GLY A 156 -10.89 2.50 -14.69
N VAL A 157 -12.22 2.40 -14.78
CA VAL A 157 -13.03 1.36 -14.12
C VAL A 157 -13.64 0.51 -15.22
N GLY A 158 -13.40 -0.80 -15.19
CA GLY A 158 -13.91 -1.76 -16.16
C GLY A 158 -14.57 -2.95 -15.45
N GLY A 159 -15.37 -3.74 -16.18
CA GLY A 159 -16.00 -4.94 -15.61
C GLY A 159 -17.27 -4.67 -14.80
N ILE A 160 -18.05 -3.65 -15.16
CA ILE A 160 -19.44 -3.54 -14.69
C ILE A 160 -20.29 -4.45 -15.59
N ASP A 161 -20.79 -5.56 -15.05
CA ASP A 161 -21.98 -6.22 -15.61
C ASP A 161 -23.20 -5.37 -15.22
N LEU A 162 -23.55 -4.44 -16.11
CA LEU A 162 -24.66 -3.50 -15.91
C LEU A 162 -25.98 -4.25 -15.72
N ASP A 163 -26.15 -5.41 -16.35
CA ASP A 163 -27.37 -6.21 -16.26
C ASP A 163 -27.52 -6.86 -14.88
N ALA A 164 -26.43 -7.36 -14.30
CA ALA A 164 -26.42 -7.92 -12.95
C ALA A 164 -26.70 -6.84 -11.88
N MET A 165 -26.10 -5.65 -12.04
CA MET A 165 -26.31 -4.53 -11.12
C MET A 165 -27.77 -4.03 -11.15
N MET A 166 -28.34 -3.89 -12.36
CA MET A 166 -29.73 -3.47 -12.54
C MET A 166 -30.74 -4.48 -11.97
N LYS A 167 -30.47 -5.79 -12.11
CA LYS A 167 -31.31 -6.85 -11.51
C LYS A 167 -31.26 -6.87 -9.99
N GLY A 168 -30.13 -6.51 -9.37
CA GLY A 168 -30.00 -6.40 -7.92
C GLY A 168 -30.73 -5.20 -7.33
N MET A 169 -30.80 -4.09 -8.06
CA MET A 169 -31.47 -2.86 -7.63
C MET A 169 -33.00 -2.94 -7.74
N GLN A 170 -33.51 -3.72 -8.71
CA GLN A 170 -34.95 -3.98 -8.88
C GLN A 170 -35.54 -4.96 -7.87
N ARG A 171 -34.69 -5.63 -7.07
CA ARG A 171 -35.12 -6.61 -6.04
C ARG A 171 -35.12 -6.03 -4.61
N ARG A 172 -34.95 -4.71 -4.45
CA ARG A 172 -35.12 -4.00 -3.17
C ARG A 172 -36.39 -3.16 -3.18
#